data_AF-A0A3D3J5J4-F1
#
_entry.id   AF-A0A3D3J5J4-F1
#
_cell.length_a   1.000
_cell.length_b   1.000
_cell.length_c   1.000
_cell.angle_alpha   90.00
_cell.angle_beta   90.00
_cell.angle_gamma   90.00
#
_symmetry.space_group_name_H-M   'P 1'
#
loop_
_entity.id
_entity.type
_entity.pdbx_description
1 polymer ?
#
loop_
_entity_poly.entity_id
_entity_poly.type
_entity_poly.pdbx_seq_one_letter_code
_entity_poly.pdbx_strand_id
1 'polypeptide(L)'
;NSTTGMTGHQDHAATGKTLQGDIVPAINIMELCRAIGVKNVYEINVFDSEGLEKLIKQELAKDEVSVIITKTPCVLLNKTPITHTCQVDEEKCKKCGMCLKPGCPAITKLKNGTTHIDTNMCNGCGLCKSQCKFGAIEDIPA
;
A
#
# COMPACT_ATOMS: atom_id res chain seq x y z
N ASN A 1 -7.37 -1.92 -5.40
CA ASN A 1 -6.62 -1.19 -6.44
C ASN A 1 -7.41 -1.01 -7.76
N SER A 2 -8.56 -1.69 -7.94
CA SER A 2 -9.44 -1.55 -9.11
C SER A 2 -8.73 -1.78 -10.45
N THR A 3 -7.78 -2.72 -10.47
CA THR A 3 -7.03 -3.17 -11.66
C THR A 3 -6.32 -4.49 -11.35
N THR A 4 -5.97 -5.26 -12.37
CA THR A 4 -5.11 -6.45 -12.20
C THR A 4 -3.63 -6.07 -12.33
N GLY A 5 -2.99 -5.69 -11.21
CA GLY A 5 -1.60 -5.19 -11.22
C GLY A 5 -0.57 -6.21 -11.72
N MET A 6 -0.63 -7.46 -11.25
CA MET A 6 0.40 -8.49 -11.53
C MET A 6 0.58 -8.81 -13.01
N THR A 7 -0.46 -8.58 -13.80
CA THR A 7 -0.56 -9.10 -15.16
C THR A 7 -0.45 -7.96 -16.18
N GLY A 8 -0.28 -6.71 -15.72
CA GLY A 8 -0.11 -5.53 -16.58
C GLY A 8 -1.36 -4.66 -16.71
N HIS A 9 -2.14 -4.54 -15.63
CA HIS A 9 -3.31 -3.66 -15.50
C HIS A 9 -4.55 -4.07 -16.28
N GLN A 10 -4.78 -5.38 -16.46
CA GLN A 10 -5.99 -5.86 -17.11
C GLN A 10 -7.24 -5.46 -16.33
N ASP A 11 -8.29 -5.15 -17.09
CA ASP A 11 -9.65 -5.01 -16.59
C ASP A 11 -10.21 -6.32 -16.03
N HIS A 12 -11.15 -6.19 -15.11
CA HIS A 12 -11.87 -7.29 -14.49
C HIS A 12 -13.24 -6.77 -14.02
N ALA A 13 -14.12 -7.66 -13.55
CA ALA A 13 -15.51 -7.28 -13.24
C ALA A 13 -15.67 -6.17 -12.18
N ALA A 14 -14.62 -5.90 -11.39
CA ALA A 14 -14.60 -4.81 -10.40
C ALA A 14 -13.87 -3.53 -10.89
N THR A 15 -13.43 -3.46 -12.15
CA THR A 15 -12.96 -2.20 -12.77
C THR A 15 -14.07 -1.36 -13.35
N GLY A 16 -15.25 -1.94 -13.60
CA GLY A 16 -16.40 -1.24 -14.18
C GLY A 16 -16.24 -0.94 -15.66
N LYS A 17 -15.54 -1.82 -16.39
CA LYS A 17 -15.31 -1.68 -17.84
C LYS A 17 -15.51 -2.99 -18.58
N THR A 18 -16.03 -2.91 -19.80
CA THR A 18 -16.05 -4.04 -20.74
C THR A 18 -14.67 -4.22 -21.41
N LEU A 19 -14.49 -5.33 -22.12
CA LEU A 19 -13.32 -5.55 -22.99
C LEU A 19 -13.16 -4.47 -24.07
N GLN A 20 -14.25 -3.80 -24.47
CA GLN A 20 -14.23 -2.69 -25.44
C GLN A 20 -13.95 -1.33 -24.79
N GLY A 21 -13.83 -1.28 -23.45
CA GLY A 21 -13.57 -0.06 -22.68
C GLY A 21 -14.83 0.70 -22.27
N ASP A 22 -16.03 0.19 -22.58
CA ASP A 22 -17.28 0.83 -22.20
C ASP A 22 -17.45 0.81 -20.68
N ILE A 23 -17.89 1.93 -20.12
CA ILE A 23 -18.16 2.06 -18.69
C ILE A 23 -19.42 1.26 -18.36
N VAL A 24 -19.29 0.35 -17.40
CA VAL A 24 -20.37 -0.48 -16.89
C VAL A 24 -20.36 -0.48 -15.36
N PRO A 25 -21.47 -0.82 -14.70
CA PRO A 25 -21.48 -0.98 -13.25
C PRO A 25 -20.40 -1.96 -12.79
N ALA A 26 -19.53 -1.52 -11.87
CA ALA A 26 -18.52 -2.36 -11.27
C ALA A 26 -19.13 -3.29 -10.22
N ILE A 27 -18.65 -4.53 -10.13
CA ILE A 27 -18.99 -5.43 -9.03
C ILE A 27 -18.47 -4.85 -7.72
N ASN A 28 -19.38 -4.69 -6.75
CA ASN A 28 -19.01 -4.41 -5.37
C ASN A 28 -18.62 -5.72 -4.68
N ILE A 29 -17.31 -5.92 -4.47
CA ILE A 29 -16.76 -7.15 -3.86
C ILE A 29 -17.29 -7.33 -2.44
N MET A 30 -17.47 -6.26 -1.66
CA MET A 30 -17.98 -6.34 -0.30
C MET A 30 -19.41 -6.89 -0.28
N GLU A 31 -20.28 -6.34 -1.13
CA GLU A 31 -21.67 -6.81 -1.23
C GLU A 31 -21.75 -8.22 -1.80
N LEU A 32 -20.90 -8.56 -2.77
CA LEU A 32 -20.81 -9.92 -3.29
C LEU A 32 -20.43 -10.93 -2.20
N CYS A 33 -19.42 -10.62 -1.37
CA CYS A 33 -19.01 -11.48 -0.27
C CYS A 33 -20.13 -11.68 0.77
N ARG A 34 -20.88 -10.62 1.08
CA ARG A 34 -22.05 -10.73 1.97
C ARG A 34 -23.16 -11.59 1.35
N ALA A 35 -23.44 -11.41 0.05
CA ALA A 35 -24.47 -12.15 -0.66
C ALA A 35 -24.21 -13.67 -0.73
N ILE A 36 -22.94 -14.09 -0.80
CA ILE A 36 -22.54 -15.51 -0.77
C ILE A 36 -22.47 -16.10 0.65
N GLY A 37 -22.84 -15.35 1.68
CA GLY A 37 -22.97 -15.84 3.06
C GLY A 37 -21.78 -15.54 3.99
N VAL A 38 -20.80 -14.74 3.57
CA VAL A 38 -19.73 -14.29 4.48
C VAL A 38 -20.27 -13.21 5.40
N LYS A 39 -20.31 -13.48 6.71
CA LYS A 39 -20.81 -12.53 7.73
C LYS A 39 -19.80 -11.41 8.00
N ASN A 40 -18.53 -11.78 8.09
CA ASN A 40 -17.44 -10.89 8.48
C ASN A 40 -16.77 -10.32 7.21
N VAL A 41 -17.21 -9.15 6.74
CA VAL A 41 -16.64 -8.49 5.55
C VAL A 41 -16.28 -7.05 5.89
N TYR A 42 -15.01 -6.71 5.69
CA TYR A 42 -14.44 -5.39 6.04
C TYR A 42 -13.71 -4.78 4.85
N GLU A 43 -13.76 -3.45 4.74
CA GLU A 43 -12.90 -2.66 3.85
C GLU A 43 -12.02 -1.75 4.70
N ILE A 44 -10.72 -1.73 4.41
CA ILE A 44 -9.74 -0.94 5.17
C ILE A 44 -8.64 -0.42 4.23
N ASN A 45 -8.07 0.73 4.56
CA ASN A 45 -6.93 1.27 3.82
C ASN A 45 -5.65 0.54 4.23
N VAL A 46 -4.81 0.13 3.27
CA VAL A 46 -3.53 -0.54 3.56
C VAL A 46 -2.54 0.34 4.35
N PHE A 47 -2.69 1.66 4.27
CA PHE A 47 -1.85 2.61 5.01
C PHE A 47 -2.27 2.78 6.48
N ASP A 48 -3.46 2.29 6.87
CA ASP A 48 -3.82 2.14 8.28
C ASP A 48 -3.25 0.81 8.80
N SER A 49 -1.93 0.76 8.96
CA SER A 49 -1.22 -0.47 9.34
C SER A 49 -1.61 -0.97 10.73
N GLU A 50 -1.86 -0.06 11.68
CA GLU A 50 -2.26 -0.42 13.04
C GLU A 50 -3.70 -0.97 13.07
N GLY A 51 -4.64 -0.30 12.39
CA GLY A 51 -6.00 -0.77 12.25
C GLY A 51 -6.08 -2.10 11.51
N LEU A 52 -5.29 -2.27 10.45
CA LEU A 52 -5.21 -3.52 9.69
C LEU A 52 -4.65 -4.67 10.54
N GLU A 53 -3.56 -4.44 11.27
CA GLU A 53 -2.99 -5.46 12.17
C GLU A 53 -4.01 -5.86 13.25
N LYS A 54 -4.69 -4.89 13.85
CA LYS A 54 -5.73 -5.15 14.86
C LYS A 54 -6.88 -5.97 14.26
N LEU A 55 -7.39 -5.58 13.10
CA LEU A 55 -8.49 -6.26 12.43
C LEU A 55 -8.11 -7.71 12.07
N ILE A 56 -6.90 -7.93 11.52
CA ILE A 56 -6.40 -9.27 11.21
C ILE A 56 -6.35 -10.13 12.48
N LYS A 57 -5.81 -9.61 13.59
CA LYS A 57 -5.75 -10.36 14.87
C LYS A 57 -7.15 -10.68 15.41
N GLN A 58 -8.09 -9.76 15.29
CA GLN A 58 -9.47 -9.96 15.73
C GLN A 58 -10.18 -11.05 14.92
N GLU A 59 -10.04 -11.05 13.60
CA GLU A 59 -10.71 -12.03 12.74
C GLU A 59 -10.03 -13.40 12.78
N LEU A 60 -8.72 -13.47 12.98
CA LEU A 60 -8.00 -14.74 13.19
C LEU A 60 -8.39 -15.44 14.50
N ALA A 61 -8.89 -14.71 15.50
CA ALA A 61 -9.35 -15.28 16.75
C ALA A 61 -10.76 -15.92 16.66
N LYS A 62 -11.47 -15.70 15.56
CA LYS A 62 -12.81 -16.26 15.32
C LYS A 62 -12.70 -17.58 14.54
N ASP A 63 -13.56 -18.53 14.87
CA ASP A 63 -13.76 -19.75 14.08
C ASP A 63 -14.83 -19.54 13.00
N GLU A 64 -14.65 -18.50 12.17
CA GLU A 64 -15.56 -18.14 11.08
C GLU A 64 -14.79 -17.60 9.87
N VAL A 65 -15.37 -17.72 8.67
CA VAL A 65 -14.80 -17.11 7.46
C VAL A 65 -14.92 -15.59 7.53
N SER A 66 -13.79 -14.93 7.29
CA SER A 66 -13.70 -13.47 7.25
C SER A 66 -13.03 -13.01 5.97
N VAL A 67 -13.53 -11.92 5.39
CA VAL A 67 -12.98 -11.28 4.19
C VAL A 67 -12.57 -9.86 4.53
N ILE A 68 -11.28 -9.56 4.36
CA ILE A 68 -10.70 -8.23 4.55
C ILE A 68 -10.26 -7.70 3.19
N ILE A 69 -10.90 -6.63 2.72
CA ILE A 69 -10.63 -6.00 1.43
C ILE A 69 -9.77 -4.76 1.69
N THR A 70 -8.50 -4.80 1.30
CA THR A 70 -7.65 -3.61 1.36
C THR A 70 -7.84 -2.77 0.10
N LYS A 71 -8.15 -1.47 0.28
CA LYS A 71 -8.47 -0.58 -0.83
C LYS A 71 -7.58 0.63 -0.86
N THR A 72 -6.73 0.66 -1.88
CA THR A 72 -5.81 1.76 -2.19
C THR A 72 -5.64 1.85 -3.70
N PRO A 73 -5.54 3.06 -4.29
CA PRO A 73 -5.24 3.23 -5.71
C PRO A 73 -3.93 2.54 -6.11
N CYS A 74 -3.87 1.99 -7.32
CA CYS A 74 -2.61 1.49 -7.87
C CYS A 74 -1.68 2.68 -8.16
N VAL A 75 -0.50 2.71 -7.54
CA VAL A 75 0.49 3.78 -7.75
C VAL A 75 0.87 3.90 -9.24
N LEU A 76 0.92 2.78 -9.97
CA LEU A 76 1.28 2.76 -11.39
C LEU A 76 0.19 3.34 -12.32
N LEU A 77 -1.07 3.38 -11.88
CA LEU A 77 -2.17 3.97 -12.64
C LEU A 77 -2.59 5.34 -12.12
N ASN A 78 -2.13 5.71 -10.93
CA ASN A 78 -2.42 7.01 -10.36
C ASN A 78 -1.63 8.09 -11.11
N LYS A 79 -2.34 8.94 -11.85
CA LYS A 79 -1.75 10.06 -12.61
C LYS A 79 -1.52 11.31 -11.76
N THR A 80 -1.85 11.26 -10.47
CA THR A 80 -1.60 12.38 -9.56
C THR A 80 -0.09 12.60 -9.48
N PRO A 81 0.39 13.83 -9.75
CA PRO A 81 1.81 14.12 -9.64
C PRO A 81 2.30 13.84 -8.23
N ILE A 82 3.45 13.20 -8.13
CA ILE A 82 4.16 13.03 -6.86
C ILE A 82 4.64 14.44 -6.47
N THR A 83 4.17 14.96 -5.35
CA THR A 83 4.53 16.32 -4.88
C THR A 83 5.70 16.32 -3.91
N HIS A 84 6.02 15.15 -3.34
CA HIS A 84 7.12 14.97 -2.40
C HIS A 84 7.75 13.59 -2.53
N THR A 85 9.04 13.49 -2.20
CA THR A 85 9.77 12.22 -2.07
C THR A 85 10.39 12.15 -0.67
N CYS A 86 10.74 10.94 -0.22
CA CYS A 86 11.39 10.78 1.06
C CYS A 86 12.91 10.84 0.89
N GLN A 87 13.61 11.56 1.78
CA GLN A 87 15.07 11.60 1.85
C GLN A 87 15.56 11.14 3.23
N VAL A 88 16.71 10.48 3.27
CA VAL A 88 17.36 10.08 4.53
C VAL A 88 18.41 11.12 4.92
N ASP A 89 18.32 11.59 6.16
CA ASP A 89 19.38 12.33 6.84
C ASP A 89 20.40 11.32 7.40
N GLU A 90 21.60 11.30 6.82
CA GLU A 90 22.65 10.36 7.18
C GLU A 90 23.18 10.57 8.61
N GLU A 91 23.16 11.80 9.13
CA GLU A 91 23.66 12.10 10.47
C GLU A 91 22.72 11.57 11.56
N LYS A 92 21.41 11.64 11.31
CA LYS A 92 20.39 11.11 12.21
C LYS A 92 20.22 9.59 12.08
N CYS A 93 20.67 8.99 10.98
CA CYS A 93 20.45 7.56 10.71
C CYS A 93 21.22 6.64 11.67
N LYS A 94 20.48 5.86 12.48
CA LYS A 94 21.04 4.85 13.39
C LYS A 94 21.27 3.47 12.79
N LYS A 95 21.17 3.33 11.45
CA LYS A 95 21.48 2.07 10.72
C LYS A 95 20.68 0.84 11.19
N CYS A 96 19.50 1.06 11.78
CA CYS A 96 18.66 -0.02 12.34
C CYS A 96 17.94 -0.87 11.28
N GLY A 97 17.79 -0.35 10.05
CA GLY A 97 17.14 -1.05 8.94
C GLY A 97 15.61 -1.17 9.03
N MET A 98 14.96 -0.52 10.00
CA MET A 98 13.49 -0.60 10.14
C MET A 98 12.75 -0.07 8.90
N CYS A 99 13.27 0.97 8.24
CA CYS A 99 12.74 1.49 6.99
C CYS A 99 12.84 0.51 5.80
N LEU A 100 13.65 -0.54 5.88
CA LEU A 100 13.78 -1.57 4.84
C LEU A 100 12.73 -2.69 4.98
N LYS A 101 12.15 -2.88 6.18
CA LYS A 101 11.18 -3.95 6.45
C LYS A 101 9.97 -3.95 5.51
N PRO A 102 9.40 -2.80 5.11
CA PRO A 102 8.31 -2.78 4.14
C PRO A 102 8.68 -3.27 2.74
N GLY A 103 9.97 -3.49 2.43
CA GLY A 103 10.40 -3.98 1.12
C GLY A 103 10.29 -2.93 0.00
N CYS A 104 10.40 -1.65 0.33
CA CYS A 104 10.30 -0.57 -0.66
C CYS A 104 11.47 -0.67 -1.67
N PRO A 105 11.19 -0.74 -2.98
CA PRO A 105 12.24 -0.89 -4.00
C PRO A 105 13.10 0.37 -4.16
N ALA A 106 12.63 1.53 -3.71
CA ALA A 106 13.38 2.78 -3.75
C ALA A 106 14.45 2.89 -2.65
N ILE A 107 14.51 1.96 -1.68
CA ILE A 107 15.41 2.06 -0.53
C ILE A 107 16.53 1.03 -0.64
N THR A 108 17.77 1.51 -0.61
CA THR A 108 18.97 0.67 -0.65
C THR A 108 19.83 0.88 0.58
N LYS A 109 20.46 -0.19 1.08
CA LYS A 109 21.45 -0.10 2.15
C LYS A 109 22.84 0.21 1.56
N LEU A 110 23.46 1.29 2.02
CA LEU A 110 24.80 1.70 1.59
C LEU A 110 25.89 0.89 2.32
N LYS A 111 27.12 0.93 1.76
CA LYS A 111 28.29 0.24 2.34
C LYS A 111 28.64 0.72 3.76
N ASN A 112 28.41 2.00 4.05
CA ASN A 112 28.62 2.59 5.39
C ASN A 112 27.53 2.16 6.39
N GLY A 113 26.51 1.41 5.96
CA GLY A 113 25.39 0.91 6.75
C GLY A 113 24.20 1.87 6.88
N THR A 114 24.28 3.12 6.38
CA THR A 114 23.11 4.00 6.26
C THR A 114 22.22 3.55 5.10
N THR A 115 21.04 4.16 5.00
CA THR A 115 20.08 3.89 3.93
C THR A 115 20.00 5.07 2.98
N HIS A 116 19.86 4.78 1.70
CA HIS A 116 19.63 5.76 0.65
C HIS A 116 18.24 5.53 0.05
N ILE A 117 17.55 6.61 -0.31
CA ILE A 117 16.26 6.57 -1.00
C ILE A 117 16.45 7.21 -2.38
N ASP A 118 16.18 6.44 -3.43
CA ASP A 118 16.17 6.96 -4.81
C ASP A 118 14.88 7.76 -5.03
N THR A 119 15.03 9.07 -5.24
CA THR A 119 13.90 9.99 -5.42
C THR A 119 13.15 9.76 -6.73
N ASN A 120 13.80 9.22 -7.76
CA ASN A 120 13.14 8.90 -9.03
C ASN A 120 12.22 7.67 -8.92
N MET A 121 12.53 6.77 -7.98
CA MET A 121 11.70 5.59 -7.69
C MET A 121 10.72 5.81 -6.53
N CYS A 122 10.94 6.84 -5.72
CA CYS A 122 10.11 7.14 -4.56
C CYS A 122 8.76 7.71 -4.98
N ASN A 123 7.68 7.10 -4.50
CA ASN A 123 6.31 7.59 -4.71
C ASN A 123 5.79 8.47 -3.56
N GLY A 124 6.62 8.79 -2.57
CA GLY A 124 6.23 9.62 -1.44
C GLY A 124 5.21 8.99 -0.48
N CYS A 125 5.09 7.66 -0.40
CA CYS A 125 4.06 7.04 0.46
C CYS A 125 4.25 7.24 1.98
N GLY A 126 5.40 7.74 2.42
CA GLY A 126 5.67 8.03 3.85
C GLY A 126 5.83 6.81 4.75
N LEU A 127 5.72 5.58 4.23
CA LEU A 127 5.80 4.36 5.06
C LEU A 127 7.19 4.16 5.68
N CYS A 128 8.27 4.50 4.96
CA CYS A 128 9.61 4.44 5.54
C CYS A 128 9.80 5.47 6.66
N LYS A 129 9.20 6.66 6.50
CA LYS A 129 9.21 7.74 7.49
C LYS A 129 8.48 7.32 8.77
N SER A 130 7.30 6.71 8.68
CA SER A 130 6.57 6.23 9.86
C SER A 130 7.30 5.12 10.62
N GLN A 131 8.15 4.34 9.94
CA GLN A 131 9.00 3.32 10.57
C GLN A 131 10.26 3.89 11.24
N CYS A 132 10.64 5.14 10.96
CA CYS A 132 11.84 5.74 11.49
C CYS A 132 11.59 6.45 12.82
N LYS A 133 11.89 5.78 13.93
CA LYS A 133 11.76 6.34 15.29
C LYS A 133 12.78 7.43 15.65
N PHE A 134 13.74 7.71 14.76
CA PHE A 134 14.84 8.65 14.98
C PHE A 134 14.67 9.97 14.20
N GLY A 135 13.59 10.12 13.44
CA GLY A 135 13.38 11.31 12.61
C GLY A 135 14.46 11.49 11.53
N ALA A 136 15.06 10.39 11.08
CA ALA A 136 16.12 10.41 10.06
C ALA A 136 15.58 10.38 8.62
N ILE A 137 14.26 10.41 8.44
CA ILE A 137 13.62 10.41 7.11
C ILE A 137 12.65 11.58 7.06
N GLU A 138 12.78 12.41 6.04
CA GLU A 138 11.98 13.61 5.83
C GLU A 138 11.36 13.62 4.43
N ASP A 139 10.31 14.42 4.26
CA ASP A 139 9.68 14.62 2.97
C ASP A 139 10.29 15.88 2.34
N ILE A 140 10.81 15.73 1.14
CA ILE A 140 11.34 16.83 0.32
C ILE A 140 10.45 17.02 -0.91
N PRO A 141 10.35 18.23 -1.47
CA PRO A 141 9.67 18.45 -2.75
C PRO A 141 10.21 17.51 -3.83
N ALA A 142 9.29 16.95 -4.63
CA ALA A 142 9.62 16.08 -5.76
C ALA A 142 10.09 16.88 -6.98
#